data_AF-A0A7V8VQE6-F1
#
_entry.id   AF-A0A7V8VQE6-F1
#
_cell.length_a   1.000
_cell.length_b   1.000
_cell.length_c   1.000
_cell.angle_alpha   90.00
_cell.angle_beta   90.00
_cell.angle_gamma   90.00
#
_symmetry.space_group_name_H-M   'P 1'
#
loop_
_entity.id
_entity.type
_entity.pdbx_description
1 polymer ?
#
loop_
_entity_poly.entity_id
_entity_poly.type
_entity_poly.pdbx_seq_one_letter_code
_entity_poly.pdbx_strand_id
1 'polypeptide(L)'
;ARVYFGGDSGWFPDYPLLGARVGPFDLTLLPIGAYEPRWFMRPVHMNPEEAVRAYRELGGAGVFAAMHWGTFRLTDEDPLEPPERTRAAWGAAELPRERLWIPAHGETRVVLPREIRSSE
;
A
#
# COMPACT_ATOMS: atom_id res chain seq x y z
N ALA A 1 -2.06 -13.43 -12.22
CA ALA A 1 -1.54 -12.32 -11.41
C ALA A 1 -1.63 -12.69 -9.94
N ARG A 2 -0.62 -12.37 -9.14
CA ARG A 2 -0.61 -12.60 -7.70
C ARG A 2 -0.92 -11.30 -6.96
N VAL A 3 -1.94 -11.33 -6.10
CA VAL A 3 -2.44 -10.16 -5.38
C VAL A 3 -2.23 -10.35 -3.88
N TYR A 4 -1.67 -9.34 -3.23
CA TYR A 4 -1.68 -9.21 -1.77
C TYR A 4 -2.75 -8.20 -1.36
N PHE A 5 -3.64 -8.61 -0.46
CA PHE A 5 -4.61 -7.72 0.16
C PHE A 5 -4.27 -7.60 1.65
N GLY A 6 -3.83 -6.41 2.07
CA GLY A 6 -3.31 -6.18 3.41
C GLY A 6 -4.35 -6.12 4.52
N GLY A 7 -5.63 -5.99 4.17
CA GLY A 7 -6.70 -5.70 5.14
C GLY A 7 -6.35 -4.50 6.03
N ASP A 8 -6.98 -4.45 7.20
CA ASP A 8 -6.62 -3.51 8.25
C ASP A 8 -5.50 -4.14 9.08
N SER A 9 -4.31 -3.57 8.98
CA SER A 9 -3.14 -4.07 9.70
C SER A 9 -2.23 -2.93 10.11
N GLY A 10 -1.62 -3.07 11.29
CA GLY A 10 -0.45 -2.31 11.68
C GLY A 10 0.79 -2.89 11.01
N TRP A 11 1.87 -2.12 10.97
CA TRP A 11 3.14 -2.65 10.44
C TRP A 11 3.70 -3.72 11.38
N PHE A 12 4.20 -4.83 10.83
CA PHE A 12 4.83 -5.92 11.59
C PHE A 12 6.09 -6.44 10.88
N PRO A 13 7.07 -6.98 11.63
CA PRO A 13 8.41 -7.26 11.10
C PRO A 13 8.51 -8.41 10.10
N ASP A 14 7.46 -9.21 9.91
CA ASP A 14 7.50 -10.40 9.06
C ASP A 14 7.08 -10.16 7.59
N TYR A 15 6.82 -8.90 7.19
CA TYR A 15 6.60 -8.57 5.78
C TYR A 15 7.69 -9.08 4.82
N PRO A 16 9.00 -9.00 5.15
CA PRO A 16 10.07 -9.57 4.33
C PRO A 16 9.95 -11.09 4.16
N LEU A 17 9.62 -11.80 5.25
CA LEU A 17 9.44 -13.26 5.22
C LEU A 17 8.24 -13.61 4.34
N LEU A 18 7.14 -12.88 4.48
CA LEU A 18 5.94 -13.05 3.67
C LEU A 18 6.24 -12.80 2.19
N GLY A 19 6.89 -11.67 1.86
CA GLY A 19 7.29 -11.33 0.50
C GLY A 19 8.18 -12.39 -0.14
N ALA A 20 9.14 -12.94 0.61
CA ALA A 20 10.02 -14.00 0.14
C ALA A 20 9.30 -15.34 -0.07
N ARG A 21 8.33 -15.68 0.80
CA ARG A 21 7.67 -16.99 0.79
C ARG A 21 6.56 -17.10 -0.26
N VAL A 22 5.77 -16.04 -0.42
CA VAL A 22 4.57 -16.08 -1.28
C VAL A 22 4.62 -15.08 -2.43
N GLY A 23 5.58 -14.16 -2.45
CA GLY A 23 5.78 -13.24 -3.57
C GLY A 23 6.45 -13.91 -4.80
N PRO A 24 6.85 -13.10 -5.79
CA PRO A 24 6.56 -11.68 -5.93
C PRO A 24 5.07 -11.42 -6.18
N PHE A 25 4.59 -10.26 -5.76
CA PHE A 25 3.21 -9.80 -6.01
C PHE A 25 3.18 -8.89 -7.25
N ASP A 26 2.14 -9.04 -8.06
CA ASP A 26 1.83 -8.12 -9.17
C ASP A 26 1.06 -6.89 -8.68
N LEU A 27 0.27 -7.05 -7.62
CA LEU A 27 -0.52 -6.00 -6.97
C LEU A 27 -0.51 -6.18 -5.46
N THR A 28 -0.33 -5.09 -4.73
CA THR A 28 -0.47 -4.99 -3.28
C THR A 28 -1.49 -3.92 -2.95
N LEU A 29 -2.57 -4.28 -2.28
CA LEU A 29 -3.55 -3.33 -1.74
C LEU A 29 -3.25 -3.12 -0.27
N LEU A 30 -2.88 -1.90 0.10
CA LEU A 30 -2.45 -1.56 1.47
C LEU A 30 -3.26 -0.39 2.02
N PRO A 31 -3.69 -0.46 3.29
CA PRO A 31 -4.42 0.62 3.93
C PRO A 31 -3.49 1.81 4.14
N ILE A 32 -3.99 3.02 3.91
CA ILE A 32 -3.22 4.25 4.17
C ILE A 32 -3.92 5.21 5.14
N GLY A 33 -5.19 4.97 5.49
CA GLY A 33 -5.98 5.78 6.42
C GLY A 33 -6.31 5.04 7.71
N ALA A 34 -7.08 5.68 8.59
CA ALA A 34 -7.47 5.22 9.90
C ALA A 34 -6.31 5.03 10.88
N TYR A 35 -5.38 5.99 10.96
CA TYR A 35 -4.12 5.80 11.68
C TYR A 35 -3.89 6.74 12.86
N GLU A 36 -4.70 7.78 13.09
CA GLU A 36 -4.59 8.63 14.29
C GLU A 36 -5.63 8.30 15.37
N PRO A 37 -5.32 8.48 16.67
CA PRO A 37 -4.02 8.87 17.20
C PRO A 37 -3.02 7.71 17.23
N ARG A 38 -1.74 7.95 16.87
CA ARG A 38 -0.72 6.88 16.76
C ARG A 38 -0.55 6.01 17.98
N TRP A 39 -0.71 6.54 19.20
CA TRP A 39 -0.53 5.74 20.42
C TRP A 39 -1.55 4.59 20.53
N PHE A 40 -2.73 4.76 19.93
CA PHE A 40 -3.81 3.78 19.95
C PHE A 40 -3.85 2.97 18.66
N MET A 41 -3.75 3.63 17.50
CA MET A 41 -3.98 3.00 16.21
C MET A 41 -2.76 2.25 15.68
N ARG A 42 -1.52 2.59 16.07
CA ARG A 42 -0.30 2.01 15.50
C ARG A 42 -0.23 0.48 15.48
N PRO A 43 -0.65 -0.26 16.52
CA PRO A 43 -0.59 -1.72 16.51
C PRO A 43 -1.55 -2.38 15.49
N VAL A 44 -2.60 -1.66 15.08
CA VAL A 44 -3.69 -2.20 14.27
C VAL A 44 -3.83 -1.53 12.90
N HIS A 45 -3.25 -0.34 12.70
CA HIS A 45 -3.32 0.43 11.46
C HIS A 45 -2.01 1.10 11.10
N MET A 46 -1.55 0.80 9.88
CA MET A 46 -0.45 1.50 9.23
C MET A 46 -0.83 2.95 8.92
N ASN A 47 0.12 3.85 9.12
CA ASN A 47 0.08 5.16 8.47
C ASN A 47 0.62 5.07 7.02
N PRO A 48 0.54 6.15 6.21
CA PRO A 48 1.03 6.15 4.84
C PRO A 48 2.49 5.72 4.68
N GLU A 49 3.38 6.18 5.57
CA GLU A 49 4.81 5.85 5.52
C GLU A 49 5.08 4.37 5.81
N GLU A 50 4.37 3.82 6.80
CA GLU A 50 4.43 2.39 7.15
C GLU A 50 3.85 1.51 6.03
N ALA A 51 2.81 1.95 5.32
CA ALA A 51 2.27 1.24 4.17
C ALA A 51 3.29 1.19 3.01
N VAL A 52 3.98 2.31 2.72
CA VAL A 52 5.07 2.33 1.72
C VAL A 52 6.23 1.44 2.16
N ARG A 53 6.57 1.42 3.45
CA ARG A 53 7.56 0.50 4.01
C ARG A 53 7.14 -0.97 3.82
N ALA A 54 5.92 -1.33 4.19
CA ALA A 54 5.38 -2.68 4.05
C ALA A 54 5.42 -3.15 2.59
N TYR A 55 5.09 -2.28 1.64
CA TYR A 55 5.22 -2.59 0.21
C TYR A 55 6.63 -2.96 -0.22
N ARG A 56 7.63 -2.19 0.23
CA ARG A 56 9.05 -2.48 -0.06
C ARG A 56 9.47 -3.81 0.56
N GLU A 57 9.07 -4.05 1.79
CA GLU A 57 9.37 -5.28 2.53
C GLU A 57 8.65 -6.50 1.96
N LEU A 58 7.46 -6.35 1.38
CA LEU A 58 6.77 -7.37 0.57
C LEU A 58 7.45 -7.65 -0.79
N GLY A 59 8.55 -6.96 -1.08
CA GLY A 59 9.39 -7.16 -2.27
C GLY A 59 9.30 -6.06 -3.32
N GLY A 60 8.39 -5.08 -3.19
CA GLY A 60 8.36 -3.86 -4.02
C GLY A 60 8.26 -4.07 -5.54
N ALA A 61 7.80 -5.26 -5.97
CA ALA A 61 7.95 -5.71 -7.34
C ALA A 61 6.81 -5.21 -8.25
N GLY A 62 5.57 -5.31 -7.77
CA GLY A 62 4.36 -4.98 -8.51
C GLY A 62 3.84 -3.57 -8.22
N VAL A 63 2.54 -3.38 -8.42
CA VAL A 63 1.82 -2.14 -8.13
C VAL A 63 1.48 -2.04 -6.64
N PHE A 64 1.58 -0.84 -6.08
CA PHE A 64 0.94 -0.44 -4.84
C PHE A 64 -0.40 0.23 -5.16
N ALA A 65 -1.49 -0.26 -4.59
CA ALA A 65 -2.79 0.40 -4.63
C ALA A 65 -3.21 0.82 -3.24
N ALA A 66 -3.33 2.13 -3.02
CA ALA A 66 -3.85 2.70 -1.79
C ALA A 66 -5.32 2.33 -1.59
N MET A 67 -5.66 1.90 -0.38
CA MET A 67 -7.04 1.67 0.05
C MET A 67 -7.27 2.18 1.47
N HIS A 68 -8.49 2.00 2.01
CA HIS A 68 -8.84 2.36 3.38
C HIS A 68 -8.67 3.86 3.72
N TRP A 69 -9.01 4.76 2.79
CA TRP A 69 -8.95 6.22 2.99
C TRP A 69 -10.11 6.94 2.30
N GLY A 70 -10.36 8.20 2.68
CA GLY A 70 -11.24 9.13 1.95
C GLY A 70 -12.72 8.75 1.86
N THR A 71 -13.20 7.79 2.65
CA THR A 71 -14.59 7.28 2.57
C THR A 71 -15.35 7.49 3.87
N PHE A 72 -14.80 7.03 5.00
CA PHE A 72 -15.37 7.21 6.33
C PHE A 72 -14.36 7.90 7.23
N ARG A 73 -14.85 8.76 8.13
CA ARG A 73 -14.04 9.32 9.19
C ARG A 73 -14.07 8.37 10.39
N LEU A 74 -13.05 7.53 10.50
CA LEU A 74 -12.94 6.50 11.55
C LEU A 74 -12.08 6.95 12.74
N THR A 75 -11.32 8.01 12.57
CA THR A 75 -10.16 8.41 13.38
C THR A 75 -9.92 9.91 13.25
N ASP A 76 -8.86 10.39 13.91
CA ASP A 76 -8.59 11.81 14.11
C ASP A 76 -7.85 12.50 12.95
N GLU A 77 -7.27 11.78 11.99
CA GLU A 77 -6.57 12.40 10.86
C GLU A 77 -7.53 13.15 9.92
N ASP A 78 -7.00 14.06 9.11
CA ASP A 78 -7.76 14.60 7.99
C ASP A 78 -7.98 13.47 6.96
N PRO A 79 -9.24 13.12 6.59
CA PRO A 79 -9.50 12.02 5.65
C PRO A 79 -8.86 12.18 4.27
N LEU A 80 -8.44 13.40 3.89
CA LEU A 80 -7.83 13.71 2.60
C LEU A 80 -6.29 13.82 2.65
N GLU A 81 -5.67 13.84 3.83
CA GLU A 81 -4.21 13.84 3.97
C GLU A 81 -3.52 12.53 3.53
N PRO A 82 -4.11 11.31 3.66
CA PRO A 82 -3.37 10.07 3.44
C PRO A 82 -2.74 9.93 2.05
N PRO A 83 -3.43 10.29 0.94
CA PRO A 83 -2.84 10.31 -0.39
C PRO A 83 -1.59 11.18 -0.50
N GLU A 84 -1.60 12.37 0.11
CA GLU A 84 -0.49 13.32 0.00
C GLU A 84 0.74 12.78 0.70
N ARG A 85 0.56 12.29 1.92
CA ARG A 85 1.60 11.62 2.69
C ARG A 85 2.14 10.36 2.00
N THR A 86 1.25 9.57 1.39
CA THR A 86 1.66 8.39 0.60
C THR A 86 2.56 8.79 -0.56
N ARG A 87 2.21 9.85 -1.31
CA ARG A 87 3.04 10.35 -2.42
C ARG A 87 4.39 10.88 -1.93
N ALA A 88 4.41 11.59 -0.81
CA ALA A 88 5.65 12.10 -0.20
C ALA A 88 6.57 10.95 0.22
N ALA A 89 6.04 9.95 0.95
CA ALA A 89 6.77 8.77 1.38
C ALA A 89 7.28 7.94 0.18
N TRP A 90 6.45 7.80 -0.86
CA TRP A 90 6.80 7.11 -2.10
C TRP A 90 7.96 7.79 -2.83
N GLY A 91 7.90 9.12 -2.97
CA GLY A 91 8.96 9.92 -3.58
C GLY A 91 10.26 9.86 -2.78
N ALA A 92 10.20 9.95 -1.46
CA ALA A 92 11.36 9.81 -0.58
C ALA A 92 12.00 8.41 -0.65
N ALA A 93 11.24 7.38 -0.99
CA ALA A 93 11.72 6.02 -1.21
C ALA A 93 12.22 5.76 -2.65
N GLU A 94 12.19 6.78 -3.53
CA GLU A 94 12.64 6.72 -4.93
C GLU A 94 11.95 5.60 -5.73
N LEU A 95 10.69 5.31 -5.41
CA LEU A 95 9.94 4.24 -6.06
C LEU A 95 9.34 4.71 -7.41
N PRO A 96 9.23 3.84 -8.43
CA PRO A 96 8.69 4.21 -9.73
C PRO A 96 7.26 4.75 -9.62
N ARG A 97 7.02 5.94 -10.19
CA ARG A 97 5.73 6.64 -10.07
C ARG A 97 4.57 5.82 -10.64
N GLU A 98 4.82 5.05 -11.69
CA GLU A 98 3.83 4.26 -12.42
C GLU A 98 3.28 3.09 -11.58
N ARG A 99 4.02 2.71 -10.53
CA ARG A 99 3.64 1.65 -9.58
C ARG A 99 2.82 2.17 -8.40
N LEU A 100 2.71 3.49 -8.21
CA LEU A 100 1.85 4.07 -7.18
C LEU A 100 0.46 4.36 -7.74
N TRP A 101 -0.54 3.60 -7.31
CA TRP A 101 -1.93 3.85 -7.63
C TRP A 101 -2.66 4.36 -6.40
N ILE A 102 -3.24 5.54 -6.53
CA ILE A 102 -4.19 6.11 -5.57
C ILE A 102 -5.49 6.32 -6.36
N PRO A 103 -6.31 5.26 -6.48
CA PRO A 103 -7.48 5.29 -7.34
C PRO A 103 -8.58 6.21 -6.78
N ALA A 104 -9.32 6.88 -7.67
CA ALA A 104 -10.56 7.54 -7.31
C ALA A 104 -11.69 6.52 -7.04
N HIS A 105 -12.73 6.93 -6.33
CA HIS A 105 -13.92 6.08 -6.14
C HIS A 105 -14.53 5.69 -7.49
N GLY A 106 -14.62 4.38 -7.74
CA GLY A 106 -15.14 3.82 -8.99
C GLY A 106 -14.11 3.71 -10.13
N GLU A 107 -12.87 4.17 -9.94
CA GLU A 107 -11.81 4.00 -10.94
C GLU A 107 -11.44 2.53 -11.11
N THR A 108 -11.34 2.07 -12.36
CA THR A 108 -10.90 0.72 -12.70
C THR A 108 -9.52 0.75 -13.35
N ARG A 109 -8.62 -0.13 -12.90
CA ARG A 109 -7.28 -0.32 -13.50
C ARG A 109 -7.02 -1.78 -13.80
N VAL A 110 -6.18 -2.02 -14.81
CA VAL A 110 -5.82 -3.36 -15.26
C VAL A 110 -4.40 -3.68 -14.82
N VAL A 111 -4.22 -4.79 -14.10
CA VAL A 111 -2.90 -5.34 -13.76
C VAL A 111 -2.61 -6.52 -14.67
N LEU A 112 -1.57 -6.39 -15.49
CA LEU A 112 -1.09 -7.49 -16.32
C LEU A 112 -0.07 -8.33 -15.52
N PRO A 113 -0.22 -9.66 -15.48
CA PRO A 113 0.75 -10.56 -14.84
C PRO A 113 2.16 -10.37 -15.40
N ARG A 114 3.18 -10.45 -14.53
CA ARG A 114 4.59 -10.36 -14.94
C ARG A 114 5.01 -11.34 -16.05
N GLU A 115 4.46 -12.55 -16.06
CA GLU A 115 4.74 -13.58 -17.08
C GLU A 115 4.41 -13.13 -18.51
N ILE A 116 3.44 -12.23 -18.67
CA ILE A 116 3.02 -11.68 -19.97
C ILE A 116 3.92 -10.51 -20.39
N ARG A 117 4.63 -9.86 -19.46
CA ARG A 117 5.48 -8.69 -19.72
C ARG A 117 6.90 -9.05 -20.17
N SER A 118 7.30 -10.32 -20.06
CA SER A 118 8.62 -10.84 -20.45
C SER A 118 8.68 -11.43 -21.86
N SER A 119 7.57 -11.41 -22.60
CA SER A 119 7.45 -11.90 -23.98
C SER A 119 7.45 -10.78 -25.04
N GLU A 120 7.80 -9.55 -24.65
CA GLU A 120 8.00 -8.39 -25.54
C GLU A 120 9.45 -7.91 -25.51
#